data_AF-A0AAX1KRX2-F1
#
_entry.id   AF-A0AAX1KRX2-F1
#
_cell.length_a   1.000
_cell.length_b   1.000
_cell.length_c   1.000
_cell.angle_alpha   90.00
_cell.angle_beta   90.00
_cell.angle_gamma   90.00
#
_symmetry.space_group_name_H-M   'P 1'
#
loop_
_entity.id
_entity.type
_entity.pdbx_description
1 polymer ?
#
loop_
_entity_poly.entity_id
_entity_poly.type
_entity_poly.pdbx_seq_one_letter_code
_entity_poly.pdbx_strand_id
1 'polypeptide(L)' 'MCKHIIKYEYRDGVKLARHEVETWCGHAPQFSDWLFQDAQHAILSIEQESRIQPCKRCIKAIINAAEKGVQ' A
#
# COMPACT_ATOMS: atom_id res chain seq x y z
N MET A 1 10.96 -3.27 10.79
CA MET A 1 11.11 -2.35 9.63
C MET A 1 9.75 -2.26 8.95
N CYS A 2 9.22 -1.06 8.72
CA CYS A 2 7.90 -0.93 8.10
C CYS A 2 8.00 -0.73 6.57
N LYS A 3 7.02 -1.20 5.82
CA LYS A 3 6.95 -1.05 4.36
C LYS A 3 5.65 -0.40 3.92
N HIS A 4 5.68 0.28 2.78
CA HIS A 4 4.55 1.06 2.26
C HIS A 4 3.59 0.17 1.46
N ILE A 5 2.33 0.59 1.39
CA ILE A 5 1.26 -0.14 0.70
C ILE A 5 0.92 0.59 -0.59
N ILE A 6 0.95 -0.14 -1.70
CA ILE A 6 0.50 0.36 -3.00
C ILE A 6 -0.99 0.70 -2.94
N LYS A 7 -1.35 1.85 -3.52
CA LYS A 7 -2.74 2.32 -3.59
C LYS A 7 -3.49 1.73 -4.78
N TYR A 8 -2.84 1.76 -5.94
CA TYR A 8 -3.38 1.20 -7.19
C TYR A 8 -2.28 0.43 -7.90
N GLU A 9 -2.56 -0.83 -8.23
CA GLU A 9 -1.66 -1.63 -9.08
C GLU A 9 -2.01 -1.45 -10.58
N TYR A 10 -3.27 -1.17 -10.87
CA TYR A 10 -3.80 -1.00 -12.22
C TYR A 10 -4.52 0.35 -12.37
N ARG A 11 -4.44 0.93 -13.56
CA ARG A 11 -5.24 2.09 -14.01
C ARG A 11 -5.78 1.78 -15.40
N ASP A 12 -7.09 1.89 -15.58
CA ASP A 12 -7.78 1.61 -16.85
C ASP A 12 -7.45 0.23 -17.46
N GLY A 13 -7.31 -0.79 -16.60
CA GLY A 13 -6.94 -2.15 -17.00
C GLY A 13 -5.46 -2.37 -17.32
N VAL A 14 -4.63 -1.33 -17.26
CA VAL A 14 -3.18 -1.41 -17.50
C VAL A 14 -2.43 -1.43 -16.17
N LYS A 15 -1.46 -2.35 -16.06
CA LYS A 15 -0.59 -2.44 -14.89
C LYS A 15 0.36 -1.25 -14.86
N LEU A 16 0.41 -0.51 -13.75
CA LEU A 16 1.26 0.66 -13.60
C LEU A 16 2.74 0.27 -13.54
N ALA A 17 3.61 1.05 -14.19
CA ALA A 17 5.03 0.90 -14.02
C ALA A 17 5.45 1.31 -12.60
N ARG A 18 6.58 0.78 -12.10
CA ARG A 18 7.01 0.98 -10.71
C ARG A 18 7.13 2.45 -10.27
N HIS A 19 7.48 3.34 -11.20
CA HIS A 19 7.63 4.78 -10.93
C HIS A 19 6.29 5.54 -10.92
N GLU A 20 5.22 4.93 -11.44
CA GLU A 20 3.86 5.47 -11.47
C GLU A 20 3.03 4.98 -10.28
N VAL A 21 3.56 4.02 -9.51
CA VAL A 21 2.90 3.45 -8.35
C VAL A 21 2.79 4.49 -7.23
N GLU A 22 1.56 4.77 -6.86
CA GLU A 22 1.24 5.58 -5.68
C GLU A 22 1.12 4.71 -4.43
N THR A 23 1.56 5.22 -3.28
CA THR A 23 1.34 4.57 -1.98
C THR A 23 0.28 5.30 -1.17
N TRP A 24 -0.43 4.56 -0.32
CA TRP A 24 -1.50 5.11 0.52
C TRP A 24 -1.07 6.28 1.41
N CYS A 25 0.20 6.33 1.83
CA CYS A 25 0.71 7.43 2.66
C CYS A 25 1.36 8.59 1.87
N GLY A 26 1.33 8.55 0.53
CA GLY A 26 1.97 9.53 -0.34
C GLY A 26 3.51 9.42 -0.39
N HIS A 27 4.07 8.28 0.02
CA HIS A 27 5.50 8.01 -0.18
C HIS A 27 5.77 7.72 -1.66
N ALA A 28 6.78 8.36 -2.23
CA ALA A 28 7.27 8.12 -3.58
C ALA A 28 8.31 6.98 -3.56
N PRO A 29 7.97 5.77 -4.01
CA PRO A 29 8.87 4.62 -3.90
C PRO A 29 10.08 4.77 -4.81
N GLN A 30 11.24 4.28 -4.35
CA GLN A 30 12.40 4.08 -5.20
C GLN A 30 12.33 2.74 -5.93
N PHE A 31 13.09 2.60 -7.02
CA PHE A 31 13.06 1.41 -7.87
C PHE A 31 13.32 0.09 -7.12
N SER A 32 14.17 0.12 -6.10
CA SER A 32 14.54 -1.04 -5.28
C SER A 32 13.66 -1.25 -4.04
N ASP A 33 12.68 -0.38 -3.80
CA ASP A 33 11.83 -0.52 -2.63
C ASP A 33 10.91 -1.71 -2.74
N TRP A 34 10.95 -2.56 -1.72
CA TRP A 34 9.94 -3.58 -1.51
C TRP A 34 8.68 -2.92 -0.89
N LEU A 35 7.52 -3.21 -1.47
CA LEU A 35 6.22 -2.64 -1.07
C LEU A 35 5.21 -3.78 -0.88
N PHE A 36 4.22 -3.55 -0.03
CA PHE A 36 3.03 -4.39 -0.02
C PHE A 36 2.22 -4.14 -1.30
N GLN A 37 1.83 -5.23 -1.96
CA GLN A 37 1.11 -5.19 -3.25
C GLN A 37 -0.24 -4.46 -3.14
N ASP A 38 -0.91 -4.62 -2.01
CA ASP A 38 -2.18 -3.97 -1.69
C ASP A 38 -2.48 -4.06 -0.19
N ALA A 39 -3.69 -3.63 0.20
CA ALA A 39 -4.17 -3.71 1.58
C ALA A 39 -4.32 -5.15 2.08
N GLN A 40 -4.69 -6.12 1.23
CA GLN A 40 -4.89 -7.51 1.63
C GLN A 40 -3.56 -8.18 1.98
N HIS A 41 -2.53 -7.95 1.17
CA HIS A 41 -1.17 -8.42 1.45
C HIS A 41 -0.63 -7.80 2.75
N ALA A 42 -0.93 -6.53 3.02
CA ALA A 42 -0.57 -5.89 4.28
C ALA A 42 -1.29 -6.51 5.49
N ILE A 43 -2.58 -6.84 5.37
CA ILE A 43 -3.37 -7.51 6.41
C ILE A 43 -2.80 -8.90 6.71
N LEU A 44 -2.54 -9.70 5.66
CA LEU A 44 -1.96 -11.04 5.82
C LEU A 44 -0.62 -11.02 6.58
N SER A 45 0.20 -9.98 6.34
CA SER A 45 1.46 -9.79 7.06
C SER A 45 1.27 -9.49 8.55
N ILE A 46 0.19 -8.78 8.91
CA ILE A 46 -0.17 -8.54 10.31
C ILE A 46 -0.65 -9.84 10.95
N GLU A 47 -1.57 -10.55 10.29
CA GLU A 47 -2.17 -11.80 10.79
C GLU A 47 -1.14 -12.90 11.03
N GLN A 48 -0.10 -12.96 10.21
CA GLN A 48 0.99 -13.93 10.34
C GLN A 48 2.12 -13.47 11.29
N GLU A 49 1.94 -12.35 12.01
CA GLU A 49 2.96 -11.78 12.91
C GLU A 49 4.33 -11.59 12.21
N SER A 50 4.30 -11.24 10.92
CA SER A 50 5.51 -11.08 10.10
C SER A 50 6.44 -10.01 10.68
N ARG A 51 7.75 -10.19 10.49
CA ARG A 51 8.74 -9.16 10.86
C ARG A 51 8.59 -7.87 10.04
N ILE A 52 7.98 -7.97 8.85
CA ILE A 52 7.69 -6.85 7.98
C ILE A 52 6.27 -6.40 8.28
N GLN A 53 6.12 -5.15 8.72
CA GLN A 53 4.83 -4.59 9.11
C GLN A 53 4.46 -3.42 8.20
N PRO A 54 3.17 -3.17 7.93
CA PRO A 54 2.77 -2.03 7.12
C PRO A 54 3.03 -0.70 7.82
N CYS A 55 3.31 0.32 7.02
CA CYS A 55 3.44 1.69 7.48
C CYS A 55 2.12 2.16 8.14
N LYS A 56 2.19 2.62 9.40
CA LYS A 56 1.02 3.12 10.15
C LYS A 56 0.27 4.24 9.42
N ARG A 57 0.98 5.09 8.66
CA ARG A 57 0.35 6.14 7.84
C ARG A 57 -0.43 5.57 6.66
N CYS A 58 0.02 4.47 6.06
CA CYS A 58 -0.75 3.78 5.01
C CYS A 58 -2.03 3.20 5.60
N ILE A 59 -1.94 2.51 6.75
CA ILE A 59 -3.12 1.95 7.43
C ILE A 59 -4.14 3.03 7.77
N LYS A 60 -3.70 4.15 8.36
CA LYS A 60 -4.59 5.28 8.66
C LYS A 60 -5.28 5.85 7.42
N ALA A 61 -4.54 5.97 6.31
CA ALA A 61 -5.11 6.46 5.06
C ALA A 61 -6.16 5.50 4.47
N ILE A 62 -5.93 4.19 4.55
CA ILE A 62 -6.88 3.15 4.12
C ILE A 62 -8.16 3.22 4.96
N ILE A 63 -8.04 3.25 6.29
CA ILE A 63 -9.19 3.34 7.20
C ILE A 63 -10.01 4.59 6.91
N ASN A 64 -9.35 5.75 6.81
CA ASN A 64 -10.02 7.01 6.50
C ASN A 64 -10.76 6.97 5.14
N ALA A 65 -10.22 6.27 4.14
CA ALA A 65 -10.86 6.15 2.84
C ALA A 65 -12.06 5.19 2.88
N ALA A 66 -11.97 4.11 3.67
CA ALA A 66 -13.09 3.19 3.87
C ALA A 66 -14.25 3.85 4.62
N GLU A 67 -13.96 4.63 5.66
CA GLU A 67 -14.97 5.33 6.48
C GLU A 67 -15.71 6.43 5.70
N LYS A 68 -15.02 7.10 4.77
CA LYS A 68 -15.62 8.18 3.97
C LYS A 68 -16.49 7.68 2.81
N GLY A 69 -16.51 6.37 2.57
CA GLY A 69 -16.95 5.79 1.31
C GLY A 69 -15.94 6.14 0.22
N VAL A 70 -15.55 5.16 -0.60
CA VAL A 70 -14.70 5.42 -1.76
C VAL A 70 -15.43 6.43 -2.66
N GLN A 71 -14.99 7.69 -2.63
CA GLN A 71 -15.45 8.74 -3.56
C GLN A 71 -14.90 8.47 -4.95
#